data_AF-A0A8X7NHR5-F1
#
_entry.id   AF-A0A8X7NHR5-F1
#
_cell.length_a   1.000
_cell.length_b   1.000
_cell.length_c   1.000
_cell.angle_alpha   90.00
_cell.angle_beta   90.00
_cell.angle_gamma   90.00
#
_symmetry.space_group_name_H-M   'P 1'
#
loop_
_entity.id
_entity.type
_entity.pdbx_description
1 polymer ?
#
loop_
_entity_poly.entity_id
_entity_poly.type
_entity_poly.pdbx_seq_one_letter_code
_entity_poly.pdbx_strand_id
1 'polypeptide(L)'
;MSITVREENTYYQLEFNYNTPPSPIVIPAPTIFLDFKIHFNSHLLTVGDNEELVREIATSFWPFWDSCHYDTSINISEASEFTFTLVCKDSVFELNALPKIASIEINLSVLSIEEILLQDLMIAFDYLMTSWFLNEEHKHPAIFSPTGRQFIKLNLFWYKKMCFEVLGEHLTDPETVITKYIEVVGTNYTILPLMGNTDVAIDYPRSARGKNSVIKSYPLHLVKINTLESS
;
A
#
# COMPACT_ATOMS: atom_id res chain seq x y z
N MET A 1 10.03 7.17 -6.50
CA MET A 1 10.53 7.29 -5.11
C MET A 1 11.13 5.95 -4.72
N SER A 2 12.04 5.86 -3.74
CA SER A 2 12.67 4.58 -3.36
C SER A 2 12.84 4.36 -1.86
N ILE A 3 12.86 3.10 -1.46
CA ILE A 3 13.18 2.60 -0.11
C ILE A 3 14.33 1.60 -0.27
N THR A 4 15.32 1.67 0.60
CA THR A 4 16.52 0.83 0.51
C THR A 4 16.90 0.30 1.87
N VAL A 5 17.23 -0.98 1.93
CA VAL A 5 17.72 -1.69 3.10
C VAL A 5 19.02 -2.38 2.74
N ARG A 6 19.98 -2.35 3.66
CA ARG A 6 21.23 -3.08 3.54
C ARG A 6 21.34 -4.07 4.69
N GLU A 7 21.58 -5.31 4.35
CA GLU A 7 21.89 -6.37 5.30
C GLU A 7 23.27 -6.92 4.93
N GLU A 8 24.26 -6.64 5.79
CA GLU A 8 25.66 -7.00 5.55
C GLU A 8 26.20 -6.52 4.19
N ASN A 9 26.38 -7.43 3.23
CA ASN A 9 26.87 -7.17 1.88
C ASN A 9 25.77 -7.23 0.81
N THR A 10 24.52 -7.47 1.22
CA THR A 10 23.36 -7.52 0.34
C THR A 10 22.56 -6.22 0.45
N TYR A 11 22.15 -5.69 -0.70
CA TYR A 11 21.31 -4.51 -0.80
C TYR A 11 19.98 -4.87 -1.41
N TYR A 12 18.90 -4.44 -0.77
CA TYR A 12 17.53 -4.58 -1.24
C TYR A 12 16.95 -3.20 -1.46
N GLN A 13 16.28 -3.00 -2.59
CA GLN A 13 15.69 -1.72 -2.96
C GLN A 13 14.29 -1.92 -3.54
N LEU A 14 13.37 -1.06 -3.15
CA LEU A 14 12.05 -0.91 -3.74
C LEU A 14 11.96 0.48 -4.35
N GLU A 15 11.63 0.56 -5.63
CA GLU A 15 11.25 1.81 -6.27
C GLU A 15 9.81 1.73 -6.77
N PHE A 16 9.10 2.85 -6.75
CA PHE A 16 7.72 2.89 -7.20
C PHE A 16 7.39 4.20 -7.92
N ASN A 17 6.44 4.09 -8.85
CA ASN A 17 5.92 5.21 -9.61
C ASN A 17 4.41 5.06 -9.89
N TYR A 18 3.69 6.17 -9.91
CA TYR A 18 2.27 6.24 -10.24
C TYR A 18 2.08 6.77 -11.65
N ASN A 19 1.06 6.27 -12.35
CA ASN A 19 0.73 6.77 -13.68
C ASN A 19 0.13 8.18 -13.70
N THR A 20 -0.41 8.64 -12.57
CA THR A 20 -0.94 9.99 -12.40
C THR A 20 -0.12 10.79 -11.39
N PRO A 21 0.07 12.11 -11.59
CA PRO A 21 0.75 12.95 -10.62
C PRO A 21 0.00 12.92 -9.28
N PRO A 22 0.73 12.95 -8.14
CA PRO A 22 0.12 12.83 -6.83
C PRO A 22 -0.76 14.05 -6.55
N SER A 23 -2.08 13.82 -6.49
CA SER A 23 -3.05 14.75 -5.90
C SER A 23 -3.15 14.46 -4.40
N PRO A 24 -3.45 15.46 -3.55
CA PRO A 24 -3.68 15.24 -2.12
C PRO A 24 -4.85 14.28 -1.85
N ILE A 25 -5.83 14.23 -2.76
CA ILE A 25 -6.97 13.30 -2.69
C ILE A 25 -7.01 12.52 -3.99
N VAL A 26 -6.86 11.20 -3.87
CA VAL A 26 -6.85 10.25 -4.99
C VAL A 26 -7.63 9.01 -4.56
N ILE A 27 -8.36 8.43 -5.50
CA ILE A 27 -9.13 7.20 -5.33
C ILE A 27 -8.58 6.09 -6.24
N PRO A 28 -8.85 4.81 -5.95
CA PRO A 28 -8.53 3.74 -6.89
C PRO A 28 -9.39 3.86 -8.15
N ALA A 29 -8.81 3.59 -9.32
CA ALA A 29 -9.58 3.28 -10.52
C ALA A 29 -10.37 1.97 -10.34
N PRO A 30 -11.40 1.69 -11.15
CA PRO A 30 -12.15 0.44 -11.06
C PRO A 30 -11.28 -0.82 -11.17
N THR A 31 -10.14 -0.69 -11.84
CA THR A 31 -9.08 -1.68 -11.86
C THR A 31 -7.74 -0.97 -11.71
N ILE A 32 -6.94 -1.40 -10.75
CA ILE A 32 -5.56 -0.99 -10.56
C ILE A 32 -4.64 -2.13 -10.99
N PHE A 33 -3.62 -1.80 -11.77
CA PHE A 33 -2.54 -2.70 -12.13
C PHE A 33 -1.30 -2.40 -11.30
N LEU A 34 -0.81 -3.39 -10.57
CA LEU A 34 0.46 -3.36 -9.84
C LEU A 34 1.47 -4.15 -10.64
N ASP A 35 2.30 -3.43 -11.38
CA ASP A 35 3.22 -4.01 -12.36
C ASP A 35 4.60 -4.16 -11.73
N PHE A 36 5.00 -5.41 -11.45
CA PHE A 36 6.24 -5.72 -10.72
C PHE A 36 7.38 -6.06 -11.69
N LYS A 37 8.54 -5.45 -11.45
CA LYS A 37 9.82 -5.86 -12.04
C LYS A 37 10.77 -6.26 -10.93
N ILE A 38 11.25 -7.50 -10.95
CA ILE A 38 12.20 -8.01 -9.96
C ILE A 38 13.58 -8.10 -10.62
N HIS A 39 14.58 -7.43 -10.05
CA HIS A 39 15.94 -7.43 -10.54
C HIS A 39 16.88 -8.13 -9.55
N PHE A 40 17.66 -9.09 -10.04
CA PHE A 40 18.77 -9.70 -9.32
C PHE A 40 20.08 -9.29 -9.98
N ASN A 41 20.96 -8.61 -9.25
CA ASN A 41 22.23 -8.13 -9.76
C ASN A 41 22.09 -7.34 -11.09
N SER A 42 21.07 -6.48 -11.17
CA SER A 42 20.67 -5.70 -12.36
C SER A 42 20.07 -6.51 -13.52
N HIS A 43 19.87 -7.82 -13.37
CA HIS A 43 19.17 -8.66 -14.34
C HIS A 43 17.70 -8.78 -13.97
N LEU A 44 16.82 -8.44 -14.91
CA LEU A 44 15.37 -8.63 -14.75
C LEU A 44 15.04 -10.12 -14.70
N LEU A 45 14.28 -10.53 -13.68
CA LEU A 45 13.69 -11.84 -13.58
C LEU A 45 12.54 -11.94 -14.59
N THR A 46 12.76 -12.74 -15.64
CA THR A 46 11.77 -13.04 -16.67
C THR A 46 11.11 -14.39 -16.43
N VAL A 47 9.85 -14.53 -16.84
CA VAL A 47 9.03 -15.73 -16.62
C VAL A 47 9.68 -17.00 -17.14
N GLY A 48 10.15 -17.03 -18.40
CA GLY A 48 10.72 -18.19 -19.13
C GLY A 48 11.08 -19.43 -18.28
N ASP A 49 12.37 -19.64 -18.02
CA ASP A 49 12.83 -20.80 -17.22
C ASP A 49 12.56 -20.66 -15.70
N ASN A 50 12.01 -19.52 -15.25
CA ASN A 50 11.84 -19.19 -13.84
C ASN A 50 10.36 -19.17 -13.40
N GLU A 51 9.45 -19.82 -14.14
CA GLU A 51 8.01 -19.69 -13.92
C GLU A 51 7.60 -20.04 -12.48
N GLU A 52 8.14 -21.12 -11.93
CA GLU A 52 7.86 -21.55 -10.55
C GLU A 52 8.28 -20.49 -9.52
N LEU A 53 9.49 -19.95 -9.65
CA LEU A 53 10.02 -18.90 -8.78
C LEU A 53 9.17 -17.62 -8.88
N VAL A 54 8.84 -17.19 -10.10
CA VAL A 54 8.00 -16.01 -10.33
C VAL A 54 6.63 -16.20 -9.70
N ARG A 55 6.04 -17.38 -9.84
CA ARG A 55 4.73 -17.71 -9.26
C ARG A 55 4.77 -17.70 -7.74
N GLU A 56 5.81 -18.29 -7.14
CA GLU A 56 5.98 -18.31 -5.68
C GLU A 56 6.09 -16.88 -5.13
N ILE A 57 6.97 -16.06 -5.72
CA ILE A 57 7.11 -14.65 -5.33
C ILE A 57 5.80 -13.90 -5.54
N ALA A 58 5.13 -14.04 -6.69
CA ALA A 58 3.89 -13.32 -6.96
C ALA A 58 2.77 -13.67 -5.96
N THR A 59 2.64 -14.96 -5.60
CA THR A 59 1.61 -15.40 -4.64
C THR A 59 1.80 -14.85 -3.24
N SER A 60 3.03 -14.53 -2.84
CA SER A 60 3.31 -13.94 -1.52
C SER A 60 2.68 -12.55 -1.34
N PHE A 61 2.53 -11.78 -2.43
CA PHE A 61 1.99 -10.42 -2.36
C PHE A 61 0.46 -10.36 -2.44
N TRP A 62 -0.20 -11.46 -2.84
CA TRP A 62 -1.66 -11.52 -2.95
C TRP A 62 -2.37 -11.20 -1.61
N PRO A 63 -2.09 -11.91 -0.50
CA PRO A 63 -2.92 -11.82 0.71
C PRO A 63 -3.03 -10.40 1.26
N PHE A 64 -1.98 -9.62 1.08
CA PHE A 64 -1.94 -8.23 1.49
C PHE A 64 -2.93 -7.36 0.71
N TRP A 65 -2.95 -7.45 -0.63
CA TRP A 65 -3.87 -6.65 -1.45
C TRP A 65 -5.33 -7.11 -1.30
N ASP A 66 -5.53 -8.41 -1.06
CA ASP A 66 -6.82 -8.97 -0.68
C ASP A 66 -7.31 -8.39 0.66
N SER A 67 -6.42 -8.22 1.65
CA SER A 67 -6.76 -7.60 2.93
C SER A 67 -7.25 -6.16 2.79
N CYS A 68 -6.79 -5.44 1.77
CA CYS A 68 -7.29 -4.10 1.46
C CYS A 68 -8.73 -4.10 0.90
N HIS A 69 -9.34 -5.27 0.67
CA HIS A 69 -10.65 -5.47 0.04
C HIS A 69 -10.70 -5.22 -1.47
N TYR A 70 -9.59 -5.45 -2.17
CA TYR A 70 -9.61 -5.61 -3.62
C TYR A 70 -9.99 -7.04 -4.01
N ASP A 71 -10.71 -7.21 -5.10
CA ASP A 71 -10.76 -8.51 -5.81
C ASP A 71 -9.47 -8.66 -6.61
N THR A 72 -8.59 -9.54 -6.15
CA THR A 72 -7.20 -9.63 -6.61
C THR A 72 -6.98 -10.85 -7.49
N SER A 73 -6.17 -10.67 -8.53
CA SER A 73 -5.71 -11.76 -9.39
C SER A 73 -4.29 -11.50 -9.87
N ILE A 74 -3.54 -12.57 -10.13
CA ILE A 74 -2.16 -12.48 -10.61
C ILE A 74 -2.14 -12.83 -12.10
N ASN A 75 -1.48 -11.99 -12.89
CA ASN A 75 -1.19 -12.23 -14.28
C ASN A 75 0.33 -12.43 -14.46
N ILE A 76 0.72 -13.57 -15.01
CA ILE A 76 2.10 -13.93 -15.34
C ILE A 76 2.11 -14.27 -16.83
N SER A 77 2.95 -13.58 -17.60
CA SER A 77 3.03 -13.79 -19.05
C SER A 77 4.45 -13.58 -19.53
N GLU A 78 4.95 -14.52 -20.34
CA GLU A 78 6.26 -14.41 -21.00
C GLU A 78 6.35 -13.24 -21.99
N ALA A 79 5.21 -12.78 -22.51
CA ALA A 79 5.16 -11.65 -23.43
C ALA A 79 5.13 -10.28 -22.72
N SER A 80 5.07 -10.27 -21.39
CA SER A 80 5.05 -9.06 -20.58
C SER A 80 6.45 -8.46 -20.42
N GLU A 81 6.53 -7.14 -20.33
CA GLU A 81 7.76 -6.45 -19.89
C GLU A 81 7.96 -6.47 -18.36
N PHE A 82 6.94 -6.93 -17.63
CA PHE A 82 6.93 -7.07 -16.18
C PHE A 82 7.17 -8.53 -15.78
N THR A 83 7.79 -8.73 -14.61
CA THR A 83 7.95 -10.07 -14.02
C THR A 83 6.59 -10.69 -13.73
N PHE A 84 5.67 -9.92 -13.14
CA PHE A 84 4.25 -10.26 -13.01
C PHE A 84 3.43 -8.99 -12.79
N THR A 85 2.11 -9.09 -12.97
CA THR A 85 1.16 -8.01 -12.66
C THR A 85 0.13 -8.52 -11.68
N LEU A 86 -0.10 -7.77 -10.59
CA LEU A 86 -1.23 -8.00 -9.69
C LEU A 86 -2.38 -7.05 -10.09
N VAL A 87 -3.53 -7.63 -10.42
CA VAL A 87 -4.72 -6.92 -10.85
C VAL A 87 -5.68 -6.78 -9.68
N CYS A 88 -5.92 -5.55 -9.25
CA CYS A 88 -6.80 -5.20 -8.13
C CYS A 88 -8.08 -4.56 -8.67
N LYS A 89 -9.23 -5.22 -8.51
CA LYS A 89 -10.53 -4.65 -8.91
C LYS A 89 -11.26 -4.04 -7.71
N ASP A 90 -11.88 -2.89 -7.93
CA ASP A 90 -12.70 -2.20 -6.95
C ASP A 90 -13.92 -1.55 -7.60
N SER A 91 -15.12 -1.90 -7.15
CA SER A 91 -16.36 -1.32 -7.64
C SER A 91 -16.87 -0.15 -6.77
N VAL A 92 -16.18 0.21 -5.69
CA VAL A 92 -16.65 1.20 -4.71
C VAL A 92 -16.70 2.61 -5.29
N PHE A 93 -15.70 2.98 -6.11
CA PHE A 93 -15.48 4.36 -6.55
C PHE A 93 -15.80 4.64 -8.03
N GLU A 94 -16.46 3.72 -8.74
CA GLU A 94 -16.60 3.75 -10.22
C GLU A 94 -17.14 5.08 -10.79
N LEU A 95 -18.08 5.72 -10.08
CA LEU A 95 -18.87 6.85 -10.59
C LEU A 95 -18.35 8.25 -10.23
N ASN A 96 -17.16 8.37 -9.63
CA ASN A 96 -16.68 9.65 -9.09
C ASN A 96 -15.65 10.32 -10.03
N ALA A 97 -15.63 11.65 -10.09
CA ALA A 97 -14.69 12.41 -10.94
C ALA A 97 -13.37 12.79 -10.23
N LEU A 98 -13.13 12.29 -9.01
CA LEU A 98 -11.85 12.45 -8.33
C LEU A 98 -10.70 11.81 -9.13
N PRO A 99 -9.46 12.33 -9.01
CA PRO A 99 -8.28 11.73 -9.63
C PRO A 99 -8.14 10.25 -9.27
N LYS A 100 -7.77 9.43 -10.26
CA LYS A 100 -7.71 7.96 -10.12
C LYS A 100 -6.29 7.45 -10.39
N ILE A 101 -5.75 6.64 -9.47
CA ILE A 101 -4.60 5.80 -9.78
C ILE A 101 -5.11 4.53 -10.45
N ALA A 102 -4.61 4.25 -11.65
CA ALA A 102 -4.95 3.05 -12.41
C ALA A 102 -3.78 2.08 -12.58
N SER A 103 -2.54 2.55 -12.41
CA SER A 103 -1.39 1.68 -12.37
C SER A 103 -0.27 2.20 -11.47
N ILE A 104 0.45 1.26 -10.90
CA ILE A 104 1.61 1.47 -10.02
C ILE A 104 2.70 0.52 -10.51
N GLU A 105 3.81 1.09 -10.99
CA GLU A 105 4.99 0.31 -11.34
C GLU A 105 5.86 0.15 -10.09
N ILE A 106 6.27 -1.09 -9.80
CA ILE A 106 7.06 -1.46 -8.63
C ILE A 106 8.32 -2.19 -9.07
N ASN A 107 9.48 -1.62 -8.79
CA ASN A 107 10.79 -2.22 -9.07
C ASN A 107 11.40 -2.74 -7.77
N LEU A 108 11.47 -4.05 -7.60
CA LEU A 108 12.21 -4.69 -6.51
C LEU A 108 13.59 -5.07 -7.05
N SER A 109 14.65 -4.65 -6.38
CA SER A 109 16.02 -4.91 -6.82
C SER A 109 16.86 -5.46 -5.68
N VAL A 110 17.70 -6.44 -6.00
CA VAL A 110 18.65 -7.04 -5.07
C VAL A 110 20.04 -7.02 -5.68
N LEU A 111 21.02 -6.56 -4.90
CA LEU A 111 22.43 -6.62 -5.24
C LEU A 111 23.15 -7.42 -4.17
N SER A 112 23.72 -8.56 -4.55
CA SER A 112 24.52 -9.40 -3.66
C SER A 112 25.66 -10.10 -4.38
N ILE A 113 26.72 -10.35 -3.62
CA ILE A 113 27.91 -11.09 -4.02
C ILE A 113 27.73 -12.59 -3.70
N GLU A 114 26.79 -12.92 -2.83
CA GLU A 114 26.53 -14.27 -2.33
C GLU A 114 25.20 -14.80 -2.87
N GLU A 115 25.03 -16.12 -2.87
CA GLU A 115 23.75 -16.75 -3.15
C GLU A 115 22.76 -16.43 -2.03
N ILE A 116 21.54 -16.01 -2.40
CA ILE A 116 20.48 -15.67 -1.44
C ILE A 116 19.43 -16.77 -1.48
N LEU A 117 19.06 -17.27 -0.30
CA LEU A 117 17.94 -18.20 -0.17
C LEU A 117 16.63 -17.46 -0.45
N LEU A 118 15.70 -18.11 -1.15
CA LEU A 118 14.39 -17.52 -1.45
C LEU A 118 13.66 -17.02 -0.18
N GLN A 119 13.77 -17.76 0.93
CA GLN A 119 13.15 -17.35 2.19
C GLN A 119 13.69 -16.00 2.70
N ASP A 120 15.00 -15.80 2.67
CA ASP A 120 15.64 -14.56 3.13
C ASP A 120 15.29 -13.39 2.19
N LEU A 121 15.25 -13.68 0.89
CA LEU A 121 14.77 -12.74 -0.11
C LEU A 121 13.33 -12.28 0.18
N MET A 122 12.44 -13.23 0.48
CA MET A 122 11.03 -12.92 0.77
C MET A 122 10.88 -12.08 2.03
N ILE A 123 11.66 -12.35 3.08
CA ILE A 123 11.67 -11.53 4.31
C ILE A 123 12.06 -10.08 3.98
N ALA A 124 13.08 -9.88 3.16
CA ALA A 124 13.52 -8.54 2.77
C ALA A 124 12.49 -7.81 1.90
N PHE A 125 11.87 -8.51 0.95
CA PHE A 125 10.79 -7.95 0.11
C PHE A 125 9.55 -7.61 0.92
N ASP A 126 9.12 -8.48 1.84
CA ASP A 126 7.99 -8.21 2.73
C ASP A 126 8.23 -6.97 3.59
N TYR A 127 9.46 -6.81 4.10
CA TYR A 127 9.84 -5.62 4.85
C TYR A 127 9.77 -4.34 4.01
N LEU A 128 10.31 -4.36 2.78
CA LEU A 128 10.28 -3.22 1.86
C LEU A 128 8.83 -2.86 1.49
N MET A 129 8.02 -3.85 1.12
CA MET A 129 6.62 -3.67 0.74
C MET A 129 5.78 -3.15 1.91
N THR A 130 5.97 -3.69 3.11
CA THR A 130 5.29 -3.21 4.32
C THR A 130 5.69 -1.76 4.64
N SER A 131 6.96 -1.42 4.49
CA SER A 131 7.45 -0.05 4.73
C SER A 131 6.89 0.93 3.71
N TRP A 132 6.87 0.54 2.44
CA TRP A 132 6.24 1.31 1.36
C TRP A 132 4.76 1.53 1.63
N PHE A 133 4.06 0.46 1.99
CA PHE A 133 2.64 0.51 2.31
C PHE A 133 2.30 1.49 3.42
N LEU A 134 2.97 1.39 4.57
CA LEU A 134 2.69 2.27 5.71
C LEU A 134 2.89 3.74 5.35
N ASN A 135 3.87 4.02 4.49
CA ASN A 135 4.12 5.37 3.98
C ASN A 135 3.02 5.84 3.02
N GLU A 136 2.57 4.97 2.11
CA GLU A 136 1.56 5.32 1.12
C GLU A 136 0.13 5.29 1.66
N GLU A 137 -0.16 4.53 2.71
CA GLU A 137 -1.44 4.58 3.42
C GLU A 137 -1.72 5.98 3.98
N HIS A 138 -0.69 6.64 4.49
CA HIS A 138 -0.83 8.00 4.98
C HIS A 138 -1.16 9.01 3.86
N LYS A 139 -0.57 8.83 2.67
CA LYS A 139 -0.77 9.74 1.52
C LYS A 139 -2.03 9.44 0.72
N HIS A 140 -2.37 8.17 0.60
CA HIS A 140 -3.42 7.65 -0.27
C HIS A 140 -4.32 6.64 0.49
N PRO A 141 -4.98 7.07 1.57
CA PRO A 141 -5.73 6.17 2.44
C PRO A 141 -6.89 5.44 1.75
N ALA A 142 -7.49 6.05 0.71
CA ALA A 142 -8.56 5.42 -0.07
C ALA A 142 -8.10 4.20 -0.88
N ILE A 143 -6.79 4.06 -1.11
CA ILE A 143 -6.19 2.99 -1.92
C ILE A 143 -5.57 1.93 -1.01
N PHE A 144 -4.83 2.37 0.00
CA PHE A 144 -3.98 1.48 0.80
C PHE A 144 -4.58 1.16 2.17
N SER A 145 -5.53 1.91 2.72
CA SER A 145 -6.01 1.60 4.08
C SER A 145 -7.06 0.48 4.09
N PRO A 146 -6.81 -0.70 4.70
CA PRO A 146 -7.79 -1.79 4.75
C PRO A 146 -9.05 -1.37 5.50
N THR A 147 -8.86 -0.89 6.74
CA THR A 147 -9.93 -0.40 7.61
C THR A 147 -10.58 0.86 7.02
N GLY A 148 -9.78 1.78 6.48
CA GLY A 148 -10.27 2.99 5.85
C GLY A 148 -11.18 2.74 4.67
N ARG A 149 -10.81 1.80 3.79
CA ARG A 149 -11.64 1.42 2.64
C ARG A 149 -12.93 0.74 3.05
N GLN A 150 -12.89 -0.12 4.08
CA GLN A 150 -14.11 -0.71 4.62
C GLN A 150 -15.05 0.37 5.18
N PHE A 151 -14.51 1.35 5.90
CA PHE A 151 -15.27 2.51 6.39
C PHE A 151 -15.92 3.28 5.23
N ILE A 152 -15.15 3.64 4.19
CA ILE A 152 -15.68 4.38 3.03
C ILE A 152 -16.77 3.57 2.32
N LYS A 153 -16.53 2.28 2.05
CA LYS A 153 -17.48 1.39 1.37
C LYS A 153 -18.81 1.31 2.11
N LEU A 154 -18.77 1.11 3.43
CA LEU A 154 -19.96 1.03 4.27
C LEU A 154 -20.75 2.34 4.26
N ASN A 155 -20.08 3.46 4.45
CA ASN A 155 -20.74 4.77 4.51
C ASN A 155 -21.31 5.19 3.15
N LEU A 156 -20.60 4.93 2.04
CA LEU A 156 -21.12 5.18 0.69
C LEU A 156 -22.32 4.30 0.35
N PHE A 157 -22.33 3.04 0.80
CA PHE A 157 -23.50 2.17 0.63
C PHE A 157 -24.72 2.77 1.32
N TRP A 158 -24.60 3.16 2.59
CA TRP A 158 -25.72 3.75 3.33
C TRP A 158 -26.14 5.12 2.80
N TYR A 159 -25.18 5.94 2.38
CA TYR A 159 -25.45 7.23 1.76
C TYR A 159 -26.29 7.06 0.48
N LYS A 160 -25.87 6.18 -0.43
CA LYS A 160 -26.64 5.82 -1.63
C LYS A 160 -28.04 5.32 -1.26
N LYS A 161 -28.12 4.40 -0.30
CA LYS A 161 -29.39 3.82 0.13
C LYS A 161 -30.35 4.88 0.68
N MET A 162 -29.87 5.79 1.53
CA MET A 162 -30.69 6.87 2.08
C MET A 162 -31.18 7.84 1.01
N CYS A 163 -30.31 8.26 0.08
CA CYS A 163 -30.70 9.14 -1.03
C CYS A 163 -31.78 8.50 -1.91
N PHE A 164 -31.57 7.27 -2.37
CA PHE A 164 -32.48 6.62 -3.31
C PHE A 164 -33.76 6.09 -2.67
N GLU A 165 -33.66 5.39 -1.53
CA GLU A 165 -34.82 4.69 -0.93
C GLU A 165 -35.63 5.57 0.01
N VAL A 166 -34.99 6.51 0.72
CA VAL A 166 -35.66 7.30 1.76
C VAL A 166 -36.04 8.68 1.24
N LEU A 167 -35.11 9.37 0.59
CA LEU A 167 -35.32 10.74 0.11
C LEU A 167 -35.92 10.77 -1.30
N GLY A 168 -35.77 9.70 -2.08
CA GLY A 168 -36.22 9.66 -3.49
C GLY A 168 -35.44 10.62 -4.39
N GLU A 169 -34.25 11.04 -3.97
CA GLU A 169 -33.41 12.01 -4.65
C GLU A 169 -32.19 11.33 -5.30
N HIS A 170 -31.65 11.94 -6.36
CA HIS A 170 -30.36 11.55 -6.90
C HIS A 170 -29.22 11.94 -5.94
N LEU A 171 -28.07 11.27 -6.05
CA LEU A 171 -26.88 11.57 -5.26
C LEU A 171 -26.45 13.03 -5.45
N THR A 172 -26.56 13.82 -4.38
CA THR A 172 -26.15 15.23 -4.37
C THR A 172 -24.70 15.33 -3.93
N ASP A 173 -23.81 15.71 -4.84
CA ASP A 173 -22.38 15.97 -4.57
C ASP A 173 -21.60 14.79 -3.93
N PRO A 174 -21.49 13.64 -4.65
CA PRO A 174 -20.76 12.47 -4.16
C PRO A 174 -19.27 12.73 -3.93
N GLU A 175 -18.68 13.71 -4.63
CA GLU A 175 -17.26 14.05 -4.54
C GLU A 175 -16.90 14.67 -3.19
N THR A 176 -17.70 15.62 -2.72
CA THR A 176 -17.50 16.22 -1.38
C THR A 176 -17.68 15.18 -0.28
N VAL A 177 -18.66 14.29 -0.40
CA VAL A 177 -18.89 13.22 0.59
C VAL A 177 -17.70 12.28 0.67
N ILE A 178 -17.20 11.81 -0.48
CA ILE A 178 -16.03 10.93 -0.54
C ILE A 178 -14.79 11.62 0.00
N THR A 179 -14.56 12.87 -0.39
CA THR A 179 -13.43 13.67 0.11
C THR A 179 -13.42 13.72 1.63
N LYS A 180 -14.57 14.04 2.26
CA LYS A 180 -14.69 14.05 3.72
C LYS A 180 -14.43 12.68 4.35
N TYR A 181 -14.89 11.59 3.73
CA TYR A 181 -14.59 10.25 4.26
C TYR A 181 -13.10 9.93 4.17
N ILE A 182 -12.42 10.31 3.09
CA ILE A 182 -10.98 10.12 2.92
C ILE A 182 -10.21 10.89 4.00
N GLU A 183 -10.59 12.14 4.31
CA GLU A 183 -10.00 12.94 5.38
C GLU A 183 -10.19 12.29 6.77
N VAL A 184 -11.41 11.81 7.05
CA VAL A 184 -11.73 11.08 8.30
C VAL A 184 -10.88 9.82 8.42
N VAL A 185 -10.69 9.08 7.32
CA VAL A 185 -9.83 7.90 7.28
C VAL A 185 -8.38 8.28 7.55
N GLY A 186 -7.84 9.28 6.86
CA GLY A 186 -6.46 9.73 7.05
C GLY A 186 -6.16 10.06 8.52
N THR A 187 -7.15 10.62 9.22
CA THR A 187 -7.02 11.04 10.63
C THR A 187 -7.18 9.89 11.63
N ASN A 188 -8.12 8.97 11.40
CA ASN A 188 -8.58 8.03 12.44
C ASN A 188 -8.37 6.55 12.11
N TYR A 189 -8.28 6.20 10.83
CA TYR A 189 -8.41 4.81 10.37
C TYR A 189 -7.22 4.32 9.55
N THR A 190 -6.12 5.08 9.50
CA THR A 190 -4.83 4.57 9.01
C THR A 190 -4.09 3.83 10.13
N ILE A 191 -3.16 2.95 9.78
CA ILE A 191 -2.46 2.09 10.74
C ILE A 191 -1.72 2.91 11.80
N LEU A 192 -1.05 3.99 11.42
CA LEU A 192 -0.27 4.80 12.37
C LEU A 192 -1.13 5.42 13.49
N PRO A 193 -2.25 6.12 13.21
CA PRO A 193 -3.24 6.54 14.21
C PRO A 193 -3.80 5.37 15.05
N LEU A 194 -4.14 4.25 14.42
CA LEU A 194 -4.67 3.08 15.12
C LEU A 194 -3.66 2.51 16.12
N MET A 195 -2.38 2.41 15.71
CA MET A 195 -1.27 1.98 16.58
C MET A 195 -1.04 2.96 17.74
N GLY A 196 -1.06 4.27 17.47
CA GLY A 196 -0.92 5.29 18.51
C GLY A 196 -2.04 5.23 19.56
N ASN A 197 -3.26 4.91 19.15
CA ASN A 197 -4.38 4.71 20.07
C ASN A 197 -4.27 3.39 20.86
N THR A 198 -3.65 2.35 20.30
CA THR A 198 -3.40 1.09 21.03
C THR A 198 -2.22 1.18 22.01
N ASP A 199 -1.17 1.95 21.71
CA ASP A 199 -0.05 2.15 22.63
C ASP A 199 -0.48 2.93 23.89
N VAL A 200 -1.49 3.78 23.80
CA VAL A 200 -2.13 4.43 24.97
C VAL A 200 -2.96 3.43 25.80
N ALA A 201 -3.37 2.30 25.22
CA ALA A 201 -4.17 1.27 25.88
C ALA A 201 -3.34 0.10 26.47
N ILE A 202 -2.03 0.04 26.20
CA ILE A 202 -1.16 -1.09 26.59
C ILE A 202 -0.01 -0.57 27.47
N ASP A 203 -0.33 -0.17 28.70
CA ASP A 203 0.63 -0.10 29.81
C ASP A 203 0.96 -1.53 30.28
N TYR A 204 1.79 -2.25 29.52
CA TYR A 204 2.42 -3.48 29.99
C TYR A 204 3.86 -3.18 30.46
N PRO A 205 4.30 -3.71 31.61
CA PRO A 205 5.66 -3.53 32.09
C PRO A 205 6.61 -4.20 31.10
N ARG A 206 7.38 -3.38 30.37
CA ARG A 206 8.41 -3.84 29.43
C ARG A 206 9.45 -4.70 30.16
N SER A 207 9.26 -6.01 30.09
CA SER A 207 10.28 -7.01 30.38
C SER A 207 11.36 -6.89 29.29
N ALA A 208 12.51 -6.32 29.67
CA ALA A 208 13.68 -6.24 28.83
C ALA A 208 14.22 -7.63 28.48
N ARG A 209 14.15 -8.03 27.20
CA ARG A 209 15.02 -9.07 26.63
C ARG A 209 15.41 -8.73 25.18
N GLY A 210 16.70 -8.41 25.03
CA GLY A 210 17.58 -8.96 23.98
C GLY A 210 17.37 -8.54 22.52
N LYS A 211 18.26 -7.63 22.06
CA LYS A 211 18.99 -7.66 20.77
C LYS A 211 18.27 -8.23 19.53
N ASN A 212 17.77 -7.33 18.69
CA ASN A 212 18.25 -7.14 17.32
C ASN A 212 17.80 -5.74 16.87
N SER A 213 18.77 -4.83 16.70
CA SER A 213 18.51 -3.48 16.24
C SER A 213 18.25 -3.49 14.75
N VAL A 214 16.98 -3.64 14.36
CA VAL A 214 16.52 -3.22 13.04
C VAL A 214 16.73 -1.71 12.98
N ILE A 215 17.70 -1.28 12.18
CA ILE A 215 17.91 0.13 11.84
C ILE A 215 16.66 0.58 11.09
N LYS A 216 15.82 1.36 11.77
CA LYS A 216 14.64 2.02 11.21
C LYS A 216 15.04 2.77 9.95
N SER A 217 14.53 2.36 8.79
CA SER A 217 14.51 3.21 7.60
C SER A 217 13.07 3.67 7.34
N TYR A 218 12.62 4.61 8.18
CA TYR A 218 11.51 5.49 7.82
C TYR A 218 12.13 6.81 7.37
N PRO A 219 11.75 7.40 6.23
CA PRO A 219 11.93 8.83 6.02
C PRO A 219 10.94 9.56 6.95
N LEU A 220 11.29 9.66 8.24
CA LEU A 220 10.56 10.46 9.22
C LEU A 220 10.84 11.94 8.92
N HIS A 221 9.94 12.59 8.19
CA HIS A 221 9.85 14.04 8.24
C HIS A 221 9.33 14.42 9.63
N LEU A 222 10.24 14.93 10.49
CA LEU A 222 9.88 15.53 11.77
C LEU A 222 8.99 16.75 11.52
N VAL A 223 7.67 16.58 11.68
CA VAL A 223 6.74 17.70 11.77
C VAL A 223 7.01 18.40 13.09
N LYS A 224 7.50 19.65 13.04
CA LYS A 224 7.54 20.52 14.21
C LYS A 224 6.10 20.79 14.65
N ILE A 225 5.71 20.22 15.79
CA ILE A 225 4.52 20.68 16.51
C ILE A 225 4.90 22.06 17.07
N ASN A 226 4.39 23.12 16.46
CA ASN A 226 4.46 24.45 17.04
C ASN A 226 3.64 24.42 18.33
N THR A 227 4.33 24.45 19.46
CA THR A 227 3.72 24.73 20.76
C THR A 227 3.07 26.10 20.69
N LEU A 228 1.75 26.14 20.87
CA LEU A 228 1.00 27.34 21.21
C LEU A 228 1.60 27.93 22.50
N GLU A 229 2.38 29.01 22.35
CA GLU A 229 2.64 29.92 23.46
C GLU A 229 1.32 30.66 23.74
N SER A 230 0.68 30.29 24.84
CA SER A 230 -0.41 31.07 25.42
C SER A 230 0.18 32.30 26.11
N SER A 231 -0.06 33.47 25.52
CA SER A 231 -0.09 34.77 26.19
C SER A 231 -1.25 34.86 27.19
#